data_AF-A0A8G7QQJ5-F1
#
_entry.id   AF-A0A8G7QQJ5-F1
#
_cell.length_a   1.000
_cell.length_b   1.000
_cell.length_c   1.000
_cell.angle_alpha   90.00
_cell.angle_beta   90.00
_cell.angle_gamma   90.00
#
_symmetry.space_group_name_H-M   'P 1'
#
loop_
_entity.id
_entity.type
_entity.pdbx_description
1 polymer ?
#
loop_
_entity_poly.entity_id
_entity_poly.type
_entity_poly.pdbx_seq_one_letter_code
_entity_poly.pdbx_strand_id
1 'polypeptide(L)'
;MSEFLAAIVGGIFTLAGTFIALWFQFRKDDKDKRKDYHNDQVSSLDVTAYKAAKVRNNYLNFETSNFSKENTMEIYQDIETDFKSLDTHVQNLISLMSHHSDQSNTIIQKLLGSYEPVENQYNKLKVAYKIYHHQYNTPDFDKNGITFSKRKLDIEIDQFIDKLEAFAKTEYANHQLYKPTLNPTVDKSDAIYKNKKY
;
A
#
# COMPACT_ATOMS: atom_id res chain seq x y z
N MET A 1 -46.49 -38.38 39.45
CA MET A 1 -45.06 -38.45 39.84
C MET A 1 -44.13 -38.61 38.63
N SER A 2 -44.46 -39.39 37.58
CA SER A 2 -43.64 -39.49 36.36
C SER A 2 -43.65 -38.25 35.46
N GLU A 3 -44.78 -37.54 35.35
CA GLU A 3 -44.91 -36.32 34.54
C GLU A 3 -44.10 -35.14 35.09
N PHE A 4 -43.94 -35.03 36.42
CA PHE A 4 -43.14 -33.98 37.07
C PHE A 4 -41.63 -34.21 36.88
N LEU A 5 -41.18 -35.47 36.94
CA LEU A 5 -39.79 -35.84 36.65
C LEU A 5 -39.47 -35.69 35.14
N ALA A 6 -40.41 -36.02 34.25
CA ALA A 6 -40.24 -35.83 32.80
C ALA A 6 -40.16 -34.35 32.40
N ALA A 7 -40.93 -33.46 33.04
CA ALA A 7 -40.87 -32.02 32.81
C ALA A 7 -39.55 -31.38 33.30
N ILE A 8 -39.02 -31.84 34.45
CA ILE A 8 -37.71 -31.37 34.98
C ILE A 8 -36.56 -31.86 34.12
N VAL A 9 -36.58 -33.13 33.72
CA VAL A 9 -35.56 -33.73 32.84
C VAL A 9 -35.61 -33.08 31.45
N GLY A 10 -36.81 -32.89 30.89
CA GLY A 10 -37.01 -32.17 29.62
C GLY A 10 -36.46 -30.74 29.69
N GLY A 11 -36.83 -29.96 30.71
CA GLY A 11 -36.37 -28.57 30.89
C GLY A 11 -34.86 -28.42 31.06
N ILE A 12 -34.18 -29.37 31.73
CA ILE A 12 -32.71 -29.37 31.88
C ILE A 12 -32.02 -29.71 30.55
N PHE A 13 -32.56 -30.66 29.77
CA PHE A 13 -32.01 -31.00 28.45
C PHE A 13 -32.20 -29.88 27.42
N THR A 14 -33.32 -29.16 27.44
CA THR A 14 -33.53 -28.00 26.55
C THR A 14 -32.54 -26.88 26.87
N LEU A 15 -32.32 -26.57 28.15
CA LEU A 15 -31.35 -25.55 28.58
C LEU A 15 -29.92 -25.92 28.16
N ALA A 16 -29.50 -27.17 28.39
CA ALA A 16 -28.18 -27.65 27.96
C ALA A 16 -28.01 -27.58 26.44
N GLY A 17 -29.05 -27.95 25.67
CA GLY A 17 -29.06 -27.82 24.21
C GLY A 17 -28.96 -26.37 23.73
N THR A 18 -29.65 -25.43 24.39
CA THR A 18 -29.55 -23.99 24.11
C THR A 18 -28.17 -23.42 24.42
N PHE A 19 -27.54 -23.81 25.54
CA PHE A 19 -26.18 -23.39 25.87
C PHE A 19 -25.13 -23.90 24.88
N ILE A 20 -25.26 -25.16 24.45
CA ILE A 20 -24.37 -25.74 23.42
C ILE A 20 -24.58 -25.01 22.08
N ALA A 21 -25.83 -24.79 21.66
CA ALA A 21 -26.14 -24.07 20.43
C ALA A 21 -25.61 -22.63 20.43
N LEU A 22 -25.78 -21.90 21.54
CA LEU A 22 -25.22 -20.56 21.74
C LEU A 22 -23.70 -20.57 21.68
N TRP A 23 -23.03 -21.56 22.31
CA TRP A 23 -21.58 -21.67 22.25
C TRP A 23 -21.07 -22.01 20.85
N PHE A 24 -21.77 -22.87 20.11
CA PHE A 24 -21.49 -23.13 18.69
C PHE A 24 -21.72 -21.88 17.83
N GLN A 25 -22.77 -21.11 18.08
CA GLN A 25 -23.04 -19.84 17.42
C GLN A 25 -21.94 -18.81 17.71
N PHE A 26 -21.56 -18.59 18.97
CA PHE A 26 -20.46 -17.69 19.33
C PHE A 26 -19.14 -18.11 18.70
N ARG A 27 -18.81 -19.41 18.71
CA ARG A 27 -17.60 -19.92 18.04
C ARG A 27 -17.64 -19.75 16.54
N LYS A 28 -18.82 -19.91 15.92
CA LYS A 28 -19.01 -19.69 14.50
C LYS A 28 -18.87 -18.20 14.16
N ASP A 29 -19.53 -17.33 14.92
CA ASP A 29 -19.46 -15.88 14.75
C ASP A 29 -18.03 -15.36 14.92
N ASP A 30 -17.28 -15.85 15.91
CA ASP A 30 -15.87 -15.49 16.10
C ASP A 30 -14.98 -16.00 14.96
N LYS A 31 -15.28 -17.19 14.41
CA LYS A 31 -14.56 -17.76 13.27
C LYS A 31 -14.86 -16.99 11.98
N ASP A 32 -16.13 -16.67 11.74
CA ASP A 32 -16.59 -15.92 10.58
C ASP A 32 -16.01 -14.50 10.61
N LYS A 33 -16.04 -13.82 11.77
CA LYS A 33 -15.34 -12.54 11.98
C LYS A 33 -13.85 -12.63 11.63
N ARG A 34 -13.11 -13.58 12.21
CA ARG A 34 -11.66 -13.74 11.90
C ARG A 34 -11.40 -13.97 10.41
N LYS A 35 -12.29 -14.68 9.72
CA LYS A 35 -12.19 -14.91 8.28
C LYS A 35 -12.45 -13.63 7.49
N ASP A 36 -13.46 -12.86 7.84
CA ASP A 36 -13.77 -11.60 7.19
C ASP A 36 -12.62 -10.60 7.34
N TYR A 37 -12.06 -10.47 8.56
CA TYR A 37 -10.90 -9.63 8.80
C TYR A 37 -9.65 -10.07 8.04
N HIS A 38 -9.41 -11.38 7.92
CA HIS A 38 -8.32 -11.89 7.10
C HIS A 38 -8.51 -11.52 5.63
N ASN A 39 -9.73 -11.66 5.09
CA ASN A 39 -10.05 -11.28 3.73
C ASN A 39 -9.86 -9.77 3.50
N ASP A 40 -10.27 -8.94 4.46
CA ASP A 40 -10.09 -7.49 4.39
C ASP A 40 -8.61 -7.09 4.38
N GLN A 41 -7.78 -7.75 5.20
CA GLN A 41 -6.33 -7.50 5.24
C GLN A 41 -5.67 -7.89 3.92
N VAL A 42 -6.01 -9.07 3.41
CA VAL A 42 -5.53 -9.57 2.12
C VAL A 42 -5.93 -8.66 0.95
N SER A 43 -7.21 -8.29 0.87
CA SER A 43 -7.73 -7.37 -0.13
C SER A 43 -7.06 -5.99 -0.03
N SER A 44 -6.81 -5.51 1.18
CA SER A 44 -6.15 -4.23 1.41
C SER A 44 -4.67 -4.25 0.97
N LEU A 45 -3.98 -5.39 1.07
CA LEU A 45 -2.63 -5.55 0.50
C LEU A 45 -2.64 -5.42 -1.03
N ASP A 46 -3.60 -6.05 -1.71
CA ASP A 46 -3.73 -5.94 -3.17
C ASP A 46 -4.01 -4.49 -3.60
N VAL A 47 -4.89 -3.79 -2.88
CA VAL A 47 -5.16 -2.37 -3.12
C VAL A 47 -3.93 -1.49 -2.86
N THR A 48 -3.10 -1.86 -1.88
CA THR A 48 -1.83 -1.18 -1.61
C THR A 48 -0.87 -1.32 -2.80
N ALA A 49 -0.72 -2.53 -3.34
CA ALA A 49 0.11 -2.79 -4.52
C ALA A 49 -0.39 -1.98 -5.74
N TYR A 50 -1.70 -1.97 -5.97
CA TYR A 50 -2.31 -1.19 -7.04
C TYR A 50 -2.07 0.32 -6.89
N LYS A 51 -2.27 0.88 -5.69
CA LYS A 51 -2.02 2.31 -5.44
C LYS A 51 -0.54 2.68 -5.57
N ALA A 52 0.37 1.82 -5.13
CA ALA A 52 1.80 2.00 -5.31
C ALA A 52 2.16 2.07 -6.80
N ALA A 53 1.59 1.15 -7.60
CA ALA A 53 1.76 1.17 -9.04
C ALA A 53 1.22 2.45 -9.71
N LYS A 54 0.09 3.00 -9.25
CA LYS A 54 -0.42 4.29 -9.76
C LYS A 54 0.60 5.41 -9.59
N VAL A 55 1.20 5.56 -8.38
CA VAL A 55 2.24 6.55 -8.12
C VAL A 55 3.40 6.41 -9.11
N ARG A 56 3.90 5.18 -9.29
CA ARG A 56 5.00 4.90 -10.21
C ARG A 56 4.63 5.18 -11.67
N ASN A 57 3.42 4.82 -12.10
CA ASN A 57 3.00 4.89 -13.49
C ASN A 57 2.79 6.31 -14.01
N ASN A 58 2.76 7.32 -13.13
CA ASN A 58 2.88 8.72 -13.54
C ASN A 58 4.19 8.94 -14.29
N TYR A 59 4.07 9.33 -15.57
CA TYR A 59 5.19 9.36 -16.50
C TYR A 59 5.85 10.74 -16.54
N LEU A 60 6.91 10.91 -15.75
CA LEU A 60 7.79 12.08 -15.79
C LEU A 60 9.13 11.68 -16.40
N ASN A 61 9.41 12.15 -17.62
CA ASN A 61 10.65 11.85 -18.32
C ASN A 61 11.53 13.10 -18.53
N PHE A 62 12.70 12.91 -19.16
CA PHE A 62 13.65 14.00 -19.35
C PHE A 62 13.13 15.07 -20.32
N GLU A 63 12.39 14.71 -21.36
CA GLU A 63 11.79 15.67 -22.30
C GLU A 63 10.76 16.56 -21.59
N THR A 64 9.82 15.97 -20.85
CA THR A 64 8.82 16.74 -20.10
C THR A 64 9.49 17.73 -19.16
N SER A 65 10.48 17.26 -18.38
CA SER A 65 11.23 18.12 -17.45
C SER A 65 12.08 19.20 -18.13
N ASN A 66 12.59 18.99 -19.34
CA ASN A 66 13.45 19.97 -19.98
C ASN A 66 12.69 20.99 -20.83
N PHE A 67 11.53 20.60 -21.38
CA PHE A 67 10.83 21.39 -22.39
C PHE A 67 9.48 21.95 -21.93
N SER A 68 8.86 21.42 -20.87
CA SER A 68 7.59 21.96 -20.36
C SER A 68 7.55 22.02 -18.83
N LYS A 69 7.62 23.26 -18.31
CA LYS A 69 7.45 23.54 -16.88
C LYS A 69 6.05 23.13 -16.42
N GLU A 70 5.03 23.54 -17.17
CA GLU A 70 3.61 23.34 -16.85
C GLU A 70 3.28 21.86 -16.80
N ASN A 71 3.59 21.09 -17.85
CA ASN A 71 3.32 19.64 -17.87
C ASN A 71 4.06 18.91 -16.75
N THR A 72 5.31 19.31 -16.46
CA THR A 72 6.07 18.73 -15.34
C THR A 72 5.41 19.02 -13.99
N MET A 73 4.84 20.20 -13.82
CA MET A 73 4.12 20.56 -12.60
C MET A 73 2.80 19.79 -12.47
N GLU A 74 2.04 19.64 -13.55
CA GLU A 74 0.81 18.83 -13.58
C GLU A 74 1.10 17.36 -13.25
N ILE A 75 2.09 16.75 -13.90
CA ILE A 75 2.49 15.36 -13.61
C ILE A 75 2.94 15.21 -12.14
N TYR A 76 3.64 16.20 -11.59
CA TYR A 76 4.00 16.17 -10.17
C TYR A 76 2.76 16.23 -9.25
N GLN A 77 1.73 17.01 -9.61
CA GLN A 77 0.47 17.07 -8.84
C GLN A 77 -0.28 15.73 -8.88
N ASP A 78 -0.26 15.04 -10.01
CA ASP A 78 -0.81 13.69 -10.14
C ASP A 78 -0.04 12.70 -9.24
N ILE A 79 1.31 12.76 -9.25
CA ILE A 79 2.16 11.96 -8.36
C ILE A 79 1.83 12.24 -6.88
N GLU A 80 1.69 13.51 -6.50
CA GLU A 80 1.34 13.89 -5.13
C GLU A 80 -0.05 13.37 -4.72
N THR A 81 -1.02 13.45 -5.61
CA THR A 81 -2.39 12.96 -5.38
C THR A 81 -2.41 11.45 -5.19
N ASP A 82 -1.74 10.71 -6.08
CA ASP A 82 -1.63 9.26 -5.98
C ASP A 82 -0.84 8.83 -4.74
N PHE A 83 0.23 9.56 -4.40
CA PHE A 83 1.04 9.25 -3.22
C PHE A 83 0.25 9.44 -1.93
N LYS A 84 -0.50 10.54 -1.78
CA LYS A 84 -1.40 10.74 -0.63
C LYS A 84 -2.44 9.64 -0.54
N SER A 85 -2.94 9.16 -1.68
CA SER A 85 -3.90 8.06 -1.74
C SER A 85 -3.28 6.74 -1.28
N LEU A 86 -2.03 6.45 -1.66
CA LEU A 86 -1.25 5.32 -1.17
C LEU A 86 -1.01 5.43 0.34
N ASP A 87 -0.52 6.57 0.80
CA ASP A 87 -0.14 6.80 2.19
C ASP A 87 -1.34 6.63 3.14
N THR A 88 -2.47 7.24 2.80
CA THR A 88 -3.73 7.08 3.52
C THR A 88 -4.14 5.60 3.58
N HIS A 89 -3.96 4.86 2.49
CA HIS A 89 -4.32 3.46 2.43
C HIS A 89 -3.40 2.58 3.29
N VAL A 90 -2.10 2.87 3.32
CA VAL A 90 -1.14 2.19 4.21
C VAL A 90 -1.50 2.45 5.68
N GLN A 91 -1.86 3.68 6.06
CA GLN A 91 -2.33 4.00 7.41
C GLN A 91 -3.60 3.23 7.80
N ASN A 92 -4.56 3.10 6.87
CA ASN A 92 -5.77 2.31 7.07
C ASN A 92 -5.45 0.82 7.23
N LEU A 93 -4.52 0.28 6.44
CA LEU A 93 -4.06 -1.10 6.55
C LEU A 93 -3.38 -1.36 7.91
N ILE A 94 -2.51 -0.45 8.37
CA ILE A 94 -1.89 -0.54 9.70
C ILE A 94 -2.96 -0.57 10.79
N SER A 95 -3.98 0.29 10.66
CA SER A 95 -5.11 0.32 11.58
C SER A 95 -5.90 -1.00 11.56
N LEU A 96 -6.13 -1.58 10.38
CA LEU A 96 -6.77 -2.90 10.24
C LEU A 96 -5.94 -4.02 10.88
N MET A 97 -4.61 -3.95 10.78
CA MET A 97 -3.68 -4.92 11.35
C MET A 97 -3.54 -4.82 12.88
N SER A 98 -3.62 -3.61 13.44
CA SER A 98 -3.47 -3.38 14.88
C SER A 98 -4.58 -4.02 15.71
N HIS A 99 -5.77 -4.18 15.14
CA HIS A 99 -6.93 -4.77 15.82
C HIS A 99 -6.86 -6.31 15.95
N HIS A 100 -5.80 -6.99 15.47
CA HIS A 100 -5.91 -8.42 15.13
C HIS A 100 -4.85 -9.41 15.62
N SER A 101 -3.87 -9.07 16.48
CA SER A 101 -3.11 -10.11 17.21
C SER A 101 -2.23 -9.59 18.34
N ASP A 102 -1.81 -10.51 19.23
CA ASP A 102 -0.75 -10.35 20.23
C ASP A 102 0.65 -10.05 19.61
N GLN A 103 0.82 -10.21 18.29
CA GLN A 103 2.05 -9.94 17.53
C GLN A 103 1.93 -8.79 16.51
N SER A 104 0.83 -8.03 16.55
CA SER A 104 0.50 -6.97 15.58
C SER A 104 1.65 -5.98 15.35
N ASN A 105 2.38 -5.62 16.41
CA ASN A 105 3.52 -4.71 16.34
C ASN A 105 4.65 -5.22 15.42
N THR A 106 5.00 -6.50 15.47
CA THR A 106 6.10 -7.04 14.66
C THR A 106 5.72 -7.07 13.18
N ILE A 107 4.48 -7.44 12.89
CA ILE A 107 3.96 -7.49 11.51
C ILE A 107 3.84 -6.07 10.93
N ILE A 108 3.34 -5.11 11.72
CA ILE A 108 3.28 -3.69 11.34
C ILE A 108 4.68 -3.13 11.09
N GLN A 109 5.67 -3.44 11.92
CA GLN A 109 7.05 -2.99 11.71
C GLN A 109 7.65 -3.52 10.41
N LYS A 110 7.36 -4.75 10.01
CA LYS A 110 7.80 -5.30 8.72
C LYS A 110 7.19 -4.54 7.54
N LEU A 111 5.90 -4.21 7.61
CA LEU A 111 5.22 -3.41 6.59
C LEU A 111 5.80 -1.99 6.51
N LEU A 112 5.94 -1.32 7.66
CA LEU A 112 6.51 0.02 7.76
C LEU A 112 7.94 0.07 7.24
N GLY A 113 8.81 -0.86 7.66
CA GLY A 113 10.19 -0.94 7.16
C GLY A 113 10.28 -1.22 5.67
N SER A 114 9.27 -1.82 5.06
CA SER A 114 9.19 -1.99 3.60
C SER A 114 8.75 -0.69 2.90
N TYR A 115 7.89 0.11 3.54
CA TYR A 115 7.31 1.33 2.98
C TYR A 115 8.17 2.58 3.19
N GLU A 116 8.90 2.68 4.31
CA GLU A 116 9.74 3.83 4.67
C GLU A 116 10.71 4.30 3.56
N PRO A 117 11.37 3.42 2.78
CA PRO A 117 12.19 3.85 1.65
C PRO A 117 11.41 4.64 0.58
N VAL A 118 10.15 4.27 0.33
CA VAL A 118 9.26 4.94 -0.62
C VAL A 118 8.94 6.35 -0.12
N GLU A 119 8.55 6.50 1.15
CA GLU A 119 8.29 7.80 1.77
C GLU A 119 9.52 8.71 1.72
N ASN A 120 10.69 8.14 2.04
CA ASN A 120 11.96 8.87 2.01
C ASN A 120 12.31 9.39 0.61
N GLN A 121 12.08 8.61 -0.46
CA GLN A 121 12.31 9.09 -1.83
C GLN A 121 11.24 10.08 -2.28
N TYR A 122 9.98 9.89 -1.87
CA TYR A 122 8.93 10.86 -2.17
C TYR A 122 9.25 12.22 -1.56
N ASN A 123 9.74 12.28 -0.32
CA ASN A 123 10.19 13.52 0.31
C ASN A 123 11.34 14.19 -0.47
N LYS A 124 12.29 13.41 -1.02
CA LYS A 124 13.34 13.95 -1.91
C LYS A 124 12.78 14.45 -3.23
N LEU A 125 11.75 13.79 -3.79
CA LEU A 125 11.04 14.27 -4.98
C LEU A 125 10.35 15.61 -4.71
N LYS A 126 9.68 15.79 -3.57
CA LYS A 126 9.09 17.07 -3.17
C LYS A 126 10.12 18.20 -3.15
N VAL A 127 11.32 17.94 -2.62
CA VAL A 127 12.43 18.91 -2.61
C VAL A 127 12.91 19.21 -4.03
N ALA A 128 13.12 18.18 -4.85
CA ALA A 128 13.52 18.34 -6.26
C ALA A 128 12.48 19.16 -7.05
N TYR A 129 11.19 18.92 -6.83
CA TYR A 129 10.10 19.71 -7.42
C TYR A 129 10.15 21.19 -6.99
N LYS A 130 10.35 21.49 -5.70
CA LYS A 130 10.45 22.88 -5.23
C LYS A 130 11.62 23.62 -5.90
N ILE A 131 12.78 22.96 -5.99
CA ILE A 131 13.95 23.50 -6.68
C ILE A 131 13.63 23.74 -8.16
N TYR A 132 13.07 22.73 -8.83
CA TYR A 132 12.67 22.81 -10.23
C TYR A 132 11.69 23.96 -10.48
N HIS A 133 10.62 24.06 -9.69
CA HIS A 133 9.58 25.09 -9.84
C HIS A 133 10.17 26.50 -9.75
N HIS A 134 11.11 26.71 -8.83
CA HIS A 134 11.74 28.01 -8.61
C HIS A 134 12.84 28.33 -9.63
N GLN A 135 13.66 27.34 -10.00
CA GLN A 135 14.86 27.53 -10.81
C GLN A 135 14.67 27.22 -12.30
N TYR A 136 13.50 26.78 -12.75
CA TYR A 136 13.27 26.33 -14.14
C TYR A 136 13.75 27.33 -15.20
N ASN A 137 13.48 28.61 -14.99
CA ASN A 137 13.82 29.70 -15.92
C ASN A 137 15.25 30.22 -15.73
N THR A 138 15.97 29.75 -14.71
CA THR A 138 17.34 30.17 -14.43
C THR A 138 18.26 29.61 -15.51
N PRO A 139 19.14 30.45 -16.13
CA PRO A 139 20.16 29.95 -17.03
C PRO A 139 21.00 28.86 -16.38
N ASP A 140 21.35 27.84 -17.16
CA ASP A 140 22.20 26.71 -16.74
C ASP A 140 21.66 25.81 -15.61
N PHE A 141 20.42 26.01 -15.16
CA PHE A 141 19.77 25.08 -14.24
C PHE A 141 19.58 23.70 -14.89
N ASP A 142 20.04 22.65 -14.19
CA ASP A 142 19.85 21.26 -14.61
C ASP A 142 18.42 20.79 -14.31
N LYS A 143 17.59 20.81 -15.36
CA LYS A 143 16.20 20.38 -15.29
C LYS A 143 16.04 18.87 -15.14
N ASN A 144 17.08 18.07 -15.42
CA ASN A 144 17.01 16.61 -15.30
C ASN A 144 16.85 16.14 -13.84
N GLY A 145 17.18 17.00 -12.86
CA GLY A 145 17.17 16.65 -11.44
C GLY A 145 15.82 16.13 -10.93
N ILE A 146 14.70 16.70 -11.39
CA ILE A 146 13.36 16.25 -10.98
C ILE A 146 13.06 14.84 -11.51
N THR A 147 13.41 14.57 -12.76
CA THR A 147 13.23 13.26 -13.41
C THR A 147 14.13 12.20 -12.75
N PHE A 148 15.38 12.52 -12.44
CA PHE A 148 16.24 11.61 -11.68
C PHE A 148 15.68 11.29 -10.28
N SER A 149 15.05 12.27 -9.63
CA SER A 149 14.41 12.06 -8.34
C SER A 149 13.19 11.14 -8.46
N LYS A 150 12.31 11.37 -9.45
CA LYS A 150 11.17 10.49 -9.73
C LYS A 150 11.61 9.07 -10.10
N ARG A 151 12.66 8.93 -10.92
CA ARG A 151 13.25 7.62 -11.25
C ARG A 151 13.67 6.82 -10.00
N LYS A 152 14.24 7.49 -8.99
CA LYS A 152 14.60 6.84 -7.72
C LYS A 152 13.37 6.42 -6.92
N LEU A 153 12.32 7.24 -6.90
CA LEU A 153 11.03 6.86 -6.32
C LEU A 153 10.45 5.62 -7.02
N ASP A 154 10.51 5.55 -8.35
CA ASP A 154 9.99 4.42 -9.12
C ASP A 154 10.69 3.10 -8.78
N ILE A 155 12.01 3.15 -8.57
CA ILE A 155 12.80 1.99 -8.14
C ILE A 155 12.39 1.54 -6.74
N GLU A 156 12.21 2.46 -5.78
CA GLU A 156 11.77 2.07 -4.44
C GLU A 156 10.34 1.53 -4.43
N ILE A 157 9.45 2.05 -5.28
CA ILE A 157 8.08 1.52 -5.41
C ILE A 157 8.10 0.10 -5.96
N ASP A 158 8.93 -0.18 -6.97
CA ASP A 158 9.11 -1.53 -7.50
C ASP A 158 9.55 -2.50 -6.39
N GLN A 159 10.60 -2.12 -5.64
CA GLN A 159 11.11 -2.90 -4.52
C GLN A 159 10.08 -3.03 -3.39
N PHE A 160 9.24 -2.02 -3.16
CA PHE A 160 8.17 -2.10 -2.18
C PHE A 160 7.11 -3.11 -2.58
N ILE A 161 6.69 -3.15 -3.86
CA ILE A 161 5.73 -4.14 -4.35
C ILE A 161 6.30 -5.56 -4.19
N ASP A 162 7.58 -5.78 -4.51
CA ASP A 162 8.25 -7.07 -4.30
C ASP A 162 8.29 -7.47 -2.82
N LYS A 163 8.64 -6.53 -1.93
CA LYS A 163 8.65 -6.76 -0.47
C LYS A 163 7.24 -7.02 0.06
N LEU A 164 6.23 -6.34 -0.49
CA LEU A 164 4.82 -6.53 -0.14
C LEU A 164 4.34 -7.92 -0.59
N GLU A 165 4.80 -8.42 -1.74
CA GLU A 165 4.51 -9.78 -2.20
C GLU A 165 5.13 -10.82 -1.26
N ALA A 166 6.39 -10.63 -0.86
CA ALA A 166 7.06 -11.50 0.10
C ALA A 166 6.37 -11.46 1.48
N PHE A 167 5.95 -10.27 1.92
CA PHE A 167 5.20 -10.05 3.15
C PHE A 167 3.84 -10.76 3.12
N ALA A 168 3.06 -10.59 2.06
CA ALA A 168 1.77 -11.25 1.89
C ALA A 168 1.91 -12.78 1.91
N LYS A 169 2.96 -13.33 1.26
CA LYS A 169 3.21 -14.76 1.29
C LYS A 169 3.54 -15.28 2.69
N THR A 170 4.37 -14.56 3.42
CA THR A 170 4.89 -14.99 4.73
C THR A 170 3.87 -14.84 5.85
N GLU A 171 3.18 -13.70 5.91
CA GLU A 171 2.33 -13.33 7.04
C GLU A 171 0.84 -13.63 6.79
N TYR A 172 0.43 -13.84 5.53
CA TYR A 172 -0.97 -14.02 5.12
C TYR A 172 -1.20 -15.32 4.33
N ALA A 173 -0.80 -16.45 4.91
CA ALA A 173 -1.15 -17.79 4.42
C ALA A 173 -0.84 -18.04 2.91
N ASN A 174 0.32 -17.59 2.44
CA ASN A 174 0.72 -17.67 1.02
C ASN A 174 -0.21 -16.91 0.06
N HIS A 175 -0.82 -15.80 0.50
CA HIS A 175 -1.61 -14.94 -0.37
C HIS A 175 -0.81 -14.54 -1.61
N GLN A 176 -1.43 -14.66 -2.78
CA GLN A 176 -0.86 -14.24 -4.04
C GLN A 176 -1.23 -12.78 -4.27
N LEU A 177 -0.29 -11.89 -3.97
CA LEU A 177 -0.47 -10.46 -4.18
C LEU A 177 -0.82 -10.16 -5.64
N TYR A 178 -1.78 -9.28 -5.85
CA TYR A 178 -2.06 -8.67 -7.14
C TYR A 178 -0.77 -8.06 -7.74
N LYS A 179 -0.48 -8.41 -9.00
CA LYS A 179 0.69 -7.91 -9.74
C LYS A 179 0.26 -6.82 -10.72
N PRO A 180 0.39 -5.53 -10.34
CA PRO A 180 0.08 -4.45 -11.25
C PRO A 180 1.06 -4.42 -12.43
N THR A 181 0.59 -3.97 -13.59
CA THR A 181 1.46 -3.63 -14.71
C THR A 181 2.19 -2.32 -14.40
N LEU A 182 3.52 -2.35 -14.54
CA LEU A 182 4.38 -1.22 -14.22
C LEU A 182 5.00 -0.65 -15.49
N ASN A 183 4.95 0.67 -15.65
CA ASN A 183 5.64 1.35 -16.73
C ASN A 183 7.16 1.14 -16.61
N PRO A 184 7.88 1.05 -17.75
CA PRO A 184 9.33 1.01 -17.73
C PRO A 184 9.90 2.21 -16.98
N THR A 185 10.93 1.97 -16.17
CA THR A 185 11.68 3.05 -15.54
C THR A 185 12.41 3.85 -16.62
N VAL A 186 12.36 5.18 -16.53
CA VAL A 186 13.05 6.08 -17.46
C VAL A 186 14.55 5.75 -17.51
N ASP A 187 15.12 5.62 -18.71
CA ASP A 187 16.55 5.34 -18.88
C ASP A 187 17.38 6.58 -18.57
N LYS A 188 18.37 6.43 -17.70
CA LYS A 188 19.31 7.50 -17.34
C LYS A 188 20.08 8.05 -18.55
N SER A 189 20.25 7.27 -19.63
CA SER A 189 20.91 7.73 -20.86
C SER A 189 20.13 8.80 -21.63
N ASP A 190 18.83 8.89 -21.36
CA ASP A 190 17.92 9.81 -22.04
C ASP A 190 18.00 11.23 -21.46
N ALA A 191 18.80 11.41 -20.39
CA ALA A 191 19.07 12.72 -19.81
C ALA A 191 19.57 13.71 -20.87
N ILE A 192 19.00 14.92 -20.83
CA ILE A 192 19.27 15.97 -21.81
C ILE A 192 20.33 16.89 -21.23
N TYR A 193 21.55 16.76 -21.75
CA TYR A 193 22.65 17.67 -21.44
C TYR A 193 22.83 18.65 -22.60
N LYS A 194 23.17 19.91 -22.30
CA LYS A 194 23.37 21.00 -23.28
C LYS A 194 24.38 20.72 -24.41
N ASN A 195 25.05 19.56 -24.39
CA ASN A 195 26.04 19.13 -25.39
C ASN A 195 25.57 18.05 -26.37
N LYS A 196 24.30 17.58 -26.35
CA LYS A 196 23.78 16.79 -27.49
C LYS A 196 23.50 17.75 -28.65
N LYS A 197 24.50 18.00 -29.49
CA LYS A 197 24.27 18.48 -30.86
C LYS A 197 23.39 17.44 -31.54
N TYR A 198 22.13 17.81 -31.82
CA TYR A 198 21.33 17.10 -32.82
C TYR A 198 21.97 17.27 -34.20
#